data_AF-A0A3M1J3R9-F1
#
_entry.id   AF-A0A3M1J3R9-F1
#
_cell.length_a   1.000
_cell.length_b   1.000
_cell.length_c   1.000
_cell.angle_alpha   90.00
_cell.angle_beta   90.00
_cell.angle_gamma   90.00
#
_symmetry.space_group_name_H-M   'P 1'
#
loop_
_entity.id
_entity.type
_entity.pdbx_description
1 polymer ?
#
loop_
_entity_poly.entity_id
_entity_poly.type
_entity_poly.pdbx_seq_one_letter_code
_entity_poly.pdbx_strand_id
1 'polypeptide(L)' 'ARFDLAIALNAAGARSEAVEQLLEIMTRDRGWNDDAARKQLVEFFEAWGASDPATIEGRRRLSILLFS' A
#
# COMPACT_ATOMS: atom_id res chain seq x y z
N ALA A 1 -0.65 -14.13 -2.14
CA ALA A 1 0.64 -13.97 -2.85
C ALA A 1 1.14 -12.52 -2.82
N ARG A 2 0.58 -11.57 -3.59
CA ARG A 2 1.06 -10.16 -3.57
C ARG A 2 0.88 -9.49 -2.20
N PHE A 3 -0.24 -9.76 -1.53
CA PHE A 3 -0.50 -9.22 -0.19
C PHE A 3 0.56 -9.72 0.80
N ASP A 4 0.76 -11.03 0.89
CA ASP A 4 1.78 -11.64 1.76
C ASP A 4 3.20 -11.14 1.44
N LEU A 5 3.51 -10.97 0.15
CA LEU A 5 4.77 -10.39 -0.30
C LEU A 5 4.93 -8.94 0.20
N ALA A 6 3.88 -8.13 0.14
CA ALA A 6 3.91 -6.77 0.68
C ALA A 6 4.23 -6.75 2.18
N ILE A 7 3.62 -7.66 2.96
CA ILE A 7 3.89 -7.79 4.39
C ILE A 7 5.36 -8.16 4.63
N ALA A 8 5.87 -9.15 3.90
CA ALA A 8 7.27 -9.58 4.00
C ALA A 8 8.25 -8.47 3.62
N LEU A 9 7.97 -7.72 2.56
CA LEU A 9 8.78 -6.58 2.12
C LEU A 9 8.81 -5.47 3.18
N ASN A 10 7.67 -5.13 3.77
CA ASN A 10 7.62 -4.15 4.86
C ASN A 10 8.43 -4.64 6.07
N ALA A 11 8.31 -5.91 6.46
CA ALA A 11 9.09 -6.50 7.55
C ALA A 11 10.61 -6.46 7.27
N ALA A 12 11.01 -6.54 6.00
CA ALA A 12 12.39 -6.40 5.55
C ALA A 12 12.86 -4.94 5.40
N GLY A 13 12.00 -3.95 5.69
CA GLY A 13 12.31 -2.52 5.52
C GLY A 13 12.16 -2.00 4.09
N ALA A 14 11.74 -2.85 3.14
CA ALA A 14 11.51 -2.50 1.74
C ALA A 14 10.12 -1.83 1.55
N ARG A 15 9.94 -0.66 2.17
CA ARG A 15 8.64 0.06 2.26
C ARG A 15 8.06 0.41 0.89
N SER A 16 8.88 0.94 -0.02
CA SER A 16 8.42 1.34 -1.36
C SER A 16 7.89 0.15 -2.17
N GLU A 17 8.59 -0.99 -2.11
CA GLU A 17 8.19 -2.21 -2.80
C GLU A 17 6.93 -2.81 -2.18
N ALA A 18 6.80 -2.75 -0.85
CA ALA A 18 5.59 -3.17 -0.15
C ALA A 18 4.36 -2.36 -0.60
N VAL A 19 4.49 -1.03 -0.70
CA VAL A 19 3.44 -0.15 -1.22
C VAL A 19 3.08 -0.51 -2.65
N GLU A 20 4.08 -0.74 -3.51
CA GLU A 20 3.85 -1.10 -4.91
C GLU A 20 3.03 -2.38 -5.06
N GLN A 21 3.32 -3.42 -4.26
CA GLN A 21 2.54 -4.66 -4.30
C GLN A 21 1.07 -4.46 -3.92
N LEU A 22 0.78 -3.61 -2.92
CA LEU A 22 -0.60 -3.32 -2.50
C LEU A 22 -1.33 -2.44 -3.50
N LEU A 23 -0.66 -1.44 -4.09
CA LEU A 23 -1.24 -0.60 -5.15
C LEU A 23 -1.53 -1.41 -6.42
N GLU A 24 -0.70 -2.41 -6.74
CA GLU A 24 -0.93 -3.31 -7.87
C GLU A 24 -2.18 -4.18 -7.64
N ILE A 25 -2.44 -4.62 -6.41
CA ILE A 25 -3.73 -5.28 -6.08
C ILE A 25 -4.88 -4.31 -6.34
N MET A 26 -4.81 -3.08 -5.82
CA MET A 26 -5.87 -2.09 -5.98
C MET A 26 -6.12 -1.65 -7.42
N THR A 27 -5.08 -1.67 -8.26
CA THR A 27 -5.19 -1.36 -9.69
C THR A 27 -5.98 -2.44 -10.42
N ARG A 28 -5.85 -3.70 -10.01
CA ARG A 28 -6.55 -4.83 -10.62
C ARG A 28 -7.97 -4.99 -10.08
N ASP A 29 -8.13 -4.86 -8.77
CA ASP A 29 -9.42 -4.98 -8.08
C ASP A 29 -9.37 -4.15 -6.79
N ARG A 30 -10.14 -3.04 -6.79
CA ARG A 30 -10.20 -2.11 -5.66
C ARG A 30 -10.83 -2.76 -4.42
N GLY A 31 -11.76 -3.71 -4.61
CA GLY A 31 -12.52 -4.37 -3.56
C GLY A 31 -11.92 -5.71 -3.10
N TRP A 32 -10.74 -6.07 -3.61
CA TRP A 32 -10.12 -7.36 -3.32
C TRP A 32 -10.05 -7.63 -1.81
N ASN A 33 -10.62 -8.77 -1.40
CA ASN A 33 -10.61 -9.26 -0.03
C ASN A 33 -11.10 -8.20 0.99
N ASP A 34 -12.30 -7.65 0.76
CA ASP A 34 -12.92 -6.63 1.61
C ASP A 34 -12.01 -5.41 1.86
N ASP A 35 -11.44 -4.88 0.77
CA ASP A 35 -10.48 -3.77 0.77
C ASP A 35 -9.17 -4.02 1.54
N ALA A 36 -8.74 -5.28 1.71
CA ALA A 36 -7.56 -5.61 2.51
C ALA A 36 -6.31 -4.82 2.08
N ALA A 37 -6.07 -4.67 0.77
CA ALA A 37 -4.92 -3.93 0.27
C ALA A 37 -4.94 -2.44 0.66
N ARG A 38 -6.11 -1.80 0.56
CA ARG A 38 -6.31 -0.40 0.96
C ARG A 38 -6.12 -0.21 2.46
N LYS A 39 -6.71 -1.09 3.27
CA LYS A 39 -6.59 -1.07 4.73
C LYS A 39 -5.13 -1.20 5.15
N GLN A 40 -4.41 -2.15 4.55
CA GLN A 40 -2.99 -2.36 4.86
C GLN A 40 -2.11 -1.17 4.47
N LEU A 41 -2.37 -0.51 3.34
CA LEU A 41 -1.68 0.73 2.97
C LEU A 41 -1.87 1.82 4.02
N VAL A 42 -3.10 2.00 4.50
CA VAL A 42 -3.40 2.99 5.55
C VAL A 42 -2.63 2.68 6.84
N GLU A 43 -2.64 1.41 7.29
CA GLU A 43 -1.88 0.98 8.46
C GLU A 43 -0.38 1.22 8.32
N PHE A 44 0.21 0.91 7.16
CA PHE A 44 1.61 1.20 6.87
C PHE A 44 1.91 2.70 6.97
N PHE A 45 1.07 3.54 6.38
CA PHE A 45 1.26 4.99 6.42
C PHE A 45 1.14 5.58 7.82
N GLU A 46 0.25 5.03 8.64
CA GLU A 46 0.13 5.41 10.06
C GLU A 46 1.37 5.00 10.85
N ALA A 47 1.87 3.77 10.63
CA ALA A 47 3.04 3.24 11.31
C ALA A 47 4.35 3.96 10.94
N TRP A 48 4.54 4.32 9.66
CA TRP A 48 5.76 5.00 9.20
C TRP A 48 5.72 6.52 9.43
N GLY A 49 4.53 7.10 9.55
CA GLY A 49 4.32 8.53 9.73
C GLY A 49 4.22 9.31 8.40
N ALA A 50 3.71 10.53 8.50
CA ALA A 50 3.35 11.36 7.34
C ALA A 50 4.55 11.91 6.55
N SER A 51 5.74 12.00 7.17
CA SER A 51 6.96 12.48 6.54
C SER A 51 7.78 11.38 5.87
N ASP A 52 7.39 10.10 6.02
CA ASP A 52 8.08 9.00 5.38
C ASP A 52 7.92 9.09 3.83
N PRO A 53 9.01 8.94 3.05
CA PRO A 53 8.93 9.04 1.60
C PRO A 53 7.96 8.05 0.94
N ALA A 54 7.88 6.81 1.44
CA ALA A 54 6.96 5.79 0.93
C ALA A 54 5.51 6.13 1.30
N THR A 55 5.28 6.74 2.47
CA THR A 55 3.96 7.28 2.83
C THR A 55 3.52 8.39 1.87
N ILE A 56 4.39 9.35 1.59
CA ILE A 56 4.07 10.50 0.72
C ILE A 56 3.67 10.02 -0.68
N GLU A 57 4.53 9.21 -1.31
CA GLU A 57 4.27 8.72 -2.67
C GLU A 57 3.10 7.73 -2.70
N GLY A 58 3.02 6.84 -1.71
CA GLY A 58 1.93 5.87 -1.59
C GLY A 58 0.56 6.54 -1.48
N ARG A 59 0.42 7.57 -0.63
CA ARG A 59 -0.84 8.34 -0.49
C ARG A 59 -1.23 9.04 -1.79
N ARG A 60 -0.26 9.63 -2.50
CA ARG A 60 -0.52 10.27 -3.79
C ARG A 60 -1.08 9.27 -4.80
N ARG A 61 -0.43 8.12 -4.97
CA ARG A 61 -0.88 7.08 -5.92
C ARG A 61 -2.21 6.46 -5.51
N LEU A 62 -2.41 6.21 -4.22
CA LEU A 62 -3.68 5.72 -3.69
C LEU A 62 -4.84 6.69 -3.98
N SER A 63 -4.62 7.99 -3.77
CA SER A 63 -5.63 9.01 -4.08
C SER A 63 -6.02 8.99 -5.56
N ILE A 64 -5.06 8.85 -6.46
CA ILE A 64 -5.35 8.74 -7.90
C ILE A 64 -6.26 7.52 -8.15
N LEU A 65 -5.89 6.35 -7.63
CA LEU A 65 -6.68 5.12 -7.81
C LEU A 65 -8.09 5.21 -7.21
N LEU A 66 -8.30 5.94 -6.12
CA LEU A 66 -9.62 6.05 -5.48
C LEU A 66 -10.58 7.00 -6.19
N PHE A 67 -10.06 8.03 -6.84
CA PHE A 67 -10.85 9.13 -7.39
C PHE A 67 -10.74 9.29 -8.92
N SER A 68 -10.02 8.38 -9.59
CA SER A 68 -10.08 8.16 -11.05
C SER A 68 -11.22 7.25 -11.47
#